data_AF-A0A3C1IJA1-F1
#
_entry.id   AF-A0A3C1IJA1-F1
#
_cell.length_a   1.000
_cell.length_b   1.000
_cell.length_c   1.000
_cell.angle_alpha   90.00
_cell.angle_beta   90.00
_cell.angle_gamma   90.00
#
_symmetry.space_group_name_H-M   'P 1'
#
loop_
_entity.id
_entity.type
_entity.pdbx_description
1 polymer ?
#
loop_
_entity_poly.entity_id
_entity_poly.type
_entity_poly.pdbx_seq_one_letter_code
_entity_poly.pdbx_strand_id
1 'polypeptide(L)'
;MMSSQSGVLDAGADRVQLAGGVSVNSSSGYTIETETLSSALNTLYIETEGEVRGSGPAGSFQAGKMILTSGNKDKTLHLLFTNGVILTNGQTE
;
A
#
# COMPACT_ATOMS: atom_id res chain seq x y z
N MET A 1 -6.88 -6.13 5.02
CA MET A 1 -5.94 -6.99 5.77
C MET A 1 -4.52 -6.70 5.33
N MET A 2 -3.55 -6.75 6.23
CA MET A 2 -2.13 -6.54 5.93
C MET A 2 -1.34 -7.69 6.54
N SER A 3 -0.38 -8.24 5.80
CA SER A 3 0.53 -9.29 6.27
C SER A 3 1.97 -9.00 5.85
N SER A 4 2.94 -9.44 6.64
CA SER A 4 4.36 -9.33 6.36
C SER A 4 5.13 -10.42 7.12
N GLN A 5 6.40 -10.63 6.77
CA GLN A 5 7.27 -11.56 7.50
C GLN A 5 7.74 -10.98 8.84
N SER A 6 7.98 -9.67 8.90
CA SER A 6 8.36 -8.99 10.13
C SER A 6 7.71 -7.60 10.24
N GLY A 7 7.65 -7.10 11.47
CA GLY A 7 7.12 -5.78 11.78
C GLY A 7 7.80 -5.18 13.01
N VAL A 8 8.17 -3.90 12.92
CA VAL A 8 8.74 -3.12 14.02
C VAL A 8 7.78 -1.99 14.36
N LEU A 9 7.37 -1.94 15.63
CA LEU A 9 6.53 -0.88 16.18
C LEU A 9 7.42 0.15 16.89
N ASP A 10 7.36 1.38 16.42
CA ASP A 10 7.92 2.55 17.10
C ASP A 10 6.78 3.34 17.75
N ALA A 11 6.55 3.05 19.04
CA ALA A 11 5.51 3.72 19.81
C ALA A 11 5.84 5.20 20.11
N GLY A 12 7.12 5.59 20.08
CA GLY A 12 7.52 6.98 20.29
C GLY A 12 7.22 7.85 19.07
N ALA A 13 7.27 7.26 17.87
CA ALA A 13 6.98 7.92 16.61
C ALA A 13 5.56 7.67 16.08
N ASP A 14 4.71 6.91 16.80
CA ASP A 14 3.39 6.46 16.34
C ASP A 14 3.42 5.75 14.97
N ARG A 15 4.45 4.93 14.72
CA ARG A 15 4.68 4.29 13.41
C ARG A 15 4.95 2.80 13.52
N VAL A 16 4.54 2.07 12.51
CA VAL A 16 4.88 0.66 12.28
C VAL A 16 5.57 0.52 10.95
N GLN A 17 6.67 -0.21 10.91
CA GLN A 17 7.33 -0.64 9.68
C GLN A 17 7.12 -2.13 9.51
N LEU A 18 6.64 -2.53 8.33
CA LEU A 18 6.46 -3.92 7.91
C LEU A 18 7.49 -4.24 6.82
N ALA A 19 8.09 -5.43 6.88
CA ALA A 19 9.12 -5.86 5.93
C ALA A 19 9.05 -7.35 5.60
N GLY A 20 9.68 -7.73 4.49
CA GLY A 20 9.78 -9.11 4.01
C GLY A 20 8.49 -9.57 3.35
N GLY A 21 8.23 -9.08 2.13
CA GLY A 21 7.02 -9.44 1.36
C GLY A 21 5.72 -8.97 2.00
N VAL A 22 5.52 -7.66 2.07
CA VAL A 22 4.29 -7.06 2.59
C VAL A 22 3.17 -7.19 1.57
N SER A 23 2.04 -7.77 1.99
CA SER A 23 0.80 -7.84 1.20
C SER A 23 -0.32 -7.06 1.87
N VAL A 24 -0.95 -6.17 1.11
CA VAL A 24 -2.07 -5.32 1.54
C VAL A 24 -3.28 -5.66 0.70
N ASN A 25 -4.35 -6.04 1.38
CA ASN A 25 -5.63 -6.40 0.79
C ASN A 25 -6.70 -5.41 1.27
N SER A 26 -7.29 -4.66 0.35
CA SER A 26 -8.39 -3.73 0.64
C SER A 26 -9.74 -4.38 0.38
N SER A 27 -10.75 -4.05 1.19
CA SER A 27 -12.14 -4.47 0.95
C SER A 27 -12.72 -3.92 -0.37
N SER A 28 -12.09 -2.89 -0.94
CA SER A 28 -12.43 -2.35 -2.27
C SER A 28 -11.87 -3.17 -3.44
N GLY A 29 -11.30 -4.35 -3.19
CA GLY A 29 -10.82 -5.27 -4.24
C GLY A 29 -9.40 -5.00 -4.73
N TYR A 30 -8.59 -4.30 -3.93
CA TYR A 30 -7.18 -4.04 -4.25
C TYR A 30 -6.27 -5.00 -3.49
N THR A 31 -5.32 -5.61 -4.20
CA THR A 31 -4.20 -6.37 -3.65
C THR A 31 -2.91 -5.65 -4.02
N ILE A 32 -2.05 -5.36 -3.05
CA ILE A 32 -0.81 -4.62 -3.24
C ILE A 32 0.31 -5.38 -2.56
N GLU A 33 1.43 -5.53 -3.25
CA GLU A 33 2.62 -6.22 -2.81
C GLU A 33 3.82 -5.28 -2.88
N THR A 34 4.63 -5.27 -1.83
CA THR A 34 5.86 -4.48 -1.74
C THR A 34 6.82 -5.13 -0.76
N GLU A 35 8.10 -4.75 -0.80
CA GLU A 35 9.09 -5.29 0.12
C GLU A 35 8.96 -4.69 1.53
N THR A 36 8.63 -3.40 1.59
CA THR A 36 8.61 -2.62 2.84
C THR A 36 7.51 -1.56 2.83
N LEU A 37 6.84 -1.41 3.96
CA LEU A 37 5.71 -0.51 4.15
C LEU A 37 5.75 0.13 5.53
N SER A 38 5.54 1.45 5.58
CA SER A 38 5.43 2.24 6.80
C SER A 38 3.99 2.70 7.00
N SER A 39 3.42 2.45 8.17
CA SER A 39 2.07 2.91 8.56
C SER A 39 2.13 3.78 9.80
N ALA A 40 1.35 4.86 9.82
CA ALA A 40 1.03 5.56 11.06
C ALA A 40 0.00 4.75 11.88
N LEU A 41 0.04 4.90 13.21
CA LEU A 41 -0.87 4.23 14.14
C LEU A 41 -2.10 5.09 14.47
N ASN A 42 -1.91 6.40 14.54
CA ASN A 42 -2.92 7.36 14.96
C ASN A 42 -3.74 7.91 13.78
N THR A 43 -3.24 7.74 12.57
CA THR A 43 -3.81 8.30 11.34
C THR A 43 -3.78 7.24 10.25
N LEU A 44 -4.73 7.33 9.32
CA LEU A 44 -4.72 6.47 8.14
C LEU A 44 -3.73 7.05 7.12
N TYR A 45 -2.45 6.81 7.38
CA TYR A 45 -1.35 7.12 6.48
C TYR A 45 -0.47 5.89 6.34
N ILE A 46 -0.39 5.37 5.12
CA ILE A 46 0.49 4.27 4.77
C ILE A 46 1.34 4.70 3.58
N GLU A 47 2.63 4.41 3.63
CA GLU A 47 3.54 4.62 2.51
C GLU A 47 4.42 3.41 2.28
N THR A 48 4.79 3.18 1.02
CA THR A 48 5.80 2.20 0.65
C THR A 48 7.14 2.90 0.42
N GLU A 49 8.24 2.24 0.78
CA GLU A 49 9.60 2.78 0.57
C GLU A 49 10.17 2.40 -0.81
N GLY A 50 9.55 1.45 -1.52
CA GLY A 50 10.03 0.95 -2.79
C GLY A 50 8.92 0.58 -3.77
N GLU A 51 9.33 -0.18 -4.80
CA GLU A 51 8.43 -0.66 -5.85
C GLU A 51 7.23 -1.37 -5.25
N VAL A 52 6.08 -1.07 -5.83
CA VAL A 52 4.82 -1.72 -5.54
C VAL A 52 4.30 -2.39 -6.79
N ARG A 53 3.71 -3.56 -6.60
CA ARG A 53 2.92 -4.26 -7.60
C ARG A 53 1.54 -4.42 -7.04
N GLY A 54 0.52 -4.29 -7.88
CA GLY A 54 -0.82 -4.47 -7.39
C GLY A 54 -1.81 -4.83 -8.46
N SER A 55 -2.97 -5.27 -8.01
CA SER A 55 -4.12 -5.57 -8.83
C SER A 55 -5.36 -4.97 -8.18
N GLY A 56 -6.24 -4.42 -9.00
CA GLY A 56 -7.51 -3.85 -8.55
C GLY A 56 -8.59 -3.95 -9.63
N PRO A 57 -9.77 -3.36 -9.36
CA PRO A 57 -10.90 -3.40 -10.30
C PRO A 57 -10.59 -2.80 -11.67
N ALA A 58 -9.61 -1.89 -11.75
CA ALA A 58 -9.16 -1.26 -12.99
C ALA A 58 -8.10 -2.08 -13.76
N GLY A 59 -7.60 -3.18 -13.18
CA GLY A 59 -6.51 -3.99 -13.72
C GLY A 59 -5.29 -4.02 -12.80
N SER A 60 -4.17 -4.51 -13.33
CA SER A 60 -2.90 -4.61 -12.60
C SER A 60 -2.02 -3.38 -12.85
N PHE A 61 -1.15 -3.08 -11.92
CA PHE A 61 -0.25 -1.93 -12.00
C PHE A 61 1.07 -2.19 -11.29
N GLN A 62 2.07 -1.44 -11.72
CA GLN A 62 3.36 -1.34 -11.06
C GLN A 62 3.69 0.14 -10.87
N ALA A 63 4.18 0.49 -9.68
CA ALA A 63 4.59 1.85 -9.39
C ALA A 63 5.83 1.89 -8.50
N GLY A 64 6.61 2.96 -8.57
CA GLY A 64 7.79 3.11 -7.73
C GLY A 64 7.49 3.47 -6.28
N LYS A 65 6.30 4.00 -5.98
CA LYS A 65 5.83 4.29 -4.60
C LYS A 65 4.31 4.34 -4.53
N MET A 66 3.74 3.89 -3.41
CA MET A 66 2.33 4.03 -3.06
C MET A 66 2.16 4.78 -1.74
N ILE A 67 1.14 5.63 -1.68
CA ILE A 67 0.68 6.32 -0.48
C ILE A 67 -0.83 6.10 -0.36
N LEU A 68 -1.28 5.57 0.77
CA LEU A 68 -2.70 5.49 1.14
C LEU A 68 -3.00 6.53 2.21
N THR A 69 -4.02 7.35 1.97
CA THR A 69 -4.54 8.32 2.95
C THR A 69 -6.06 8.27 3.05
N SER A 70 -6.62 8.77 4.15
CA SER A 70 -8.06 9.07 4.24
C SER A 70 -8.35 10.49 3.74
N GLY A 71 -9.32 10.64 2.84
CA GLY A 71 -9.82 11.95 2.43
C GLY A 71 -10.46 12.72 3.59
N ASN A 72 -10.13 14.01 3.71
CA ASN A 72 -10.52 14.88 4.83
C ASN A 72 -12.04 15.07 5.04
N LYS A 73 -12.88 14.78 4.04
CA LYS A 73 -14.33 15.08 4.09
C LYS A 73 -15.24 13.86 4.06
N ASP A 74 -14.85 12.80 3.33
CA ASP A 74 -15.77 11.71 2.99
C ASP A 74 -15.35 10.34 3.55
N LYS A 75 -14.26 10.29 4.35
CA LYS A 75 -13.62 9.03 4.79
C LYS A 75 -13.26 8.08 3.63
N THR A 76 -13.26 8.56 2.39
CA THR A 76 -12.87 7.78 1.23
C THR A 76 -11.37 7.50 1.30
N LEU A 77 -11.01 6.26 1.00
CA LEU A 77 -9.63 5.84 0.86
C LEU A 77 -9.05 6.40 -0.44
N HIS A 78 -7.95 7.13 -0.33
CA HIS A 78 -7.22 7.66 -1.48
C HIS A 78 -5.91 6.87 -1.64
N LEU A 79 -5.79 6.14 -2.74
CA LEU A 79 -4.55 5.49 -3.16
C LEU A 79 -3.85 6.35 -4.19
N LEU A 80 -2.66 6.82 -3.85
CA LEU A 80 -1.80 7.60 -4.73
C LEU A 80 -0.59 6.76 -5.12
N PHE A 81 -0.45 6.49 -6.41
CA PHE A 81 0.71 5.82 -7.00
C PHE A 81 1.61 6.86 -7.66
N THR A 82 2.91 6.81 -7.38
CA THR A 82 3.90 7.77 -7.87
C THR A 82 5.17 7.07 -8.31
N ASN A 83 6.13 7.86 -8.81
CA ASN A 83 7.45 7.40 -9.21
C ASN A 83 7.40 6.39 -10.38
N GLY A 84 6.69 6.79 -11.45
CA GLY A 84 6.43 5.98 -12.63
C GLY A 84 5.32 4.97 -12.37
N VAL A 85 4.18 5.13 -13.05
CA VAL A 85 3.04 4.20 -12.95
C VAL A 85 2.88 3.51 -14.30
N ILE A 86 2.93 2.19 -14.28
CA ILE A 86 2.74 1.34 -15.45
C ILE A 86 1.48 0.54 -15.22
N LEU A 87 0.48 0.74 -16.08
CA LEU A 87 -0.68 -0.13 -16.12
C LEU A 87 -0.31 -1.38 -16.88
N THR A 88 -0.38 -2.52 -16.20
CA THR A 88 -0.22 -3.82 -16.80
C THR A 88 -1.62 -4.39 -16.97
N ASN A 89 -2.04 -4.66 -18.21
CA ASN A 89 -3.32 -5.32 -18.44
C ASN A 89 -3.24 -6.76 -17.89
N GLY A 90 -3.58 -6.94 -16.62
CA GLY A 90 -3.65 -8.23 -15.94
C GLY A 90 -4.86 -9.02 -16.42
N GLN A 91 -4.77 -9.58 -17.62
CA GLN A 91 -5.34 -10.89 -17.93
C GLN A 91 -4.13 -11.81 -18.12
N THR A 92 -3.65 -12.41 -17.03
CA THR A 92 -2.93 -13.67 -17.19
C THR A 92 -3.95 -14.70 -17.63
N GLU A 93 -3.71 -15.23 -18.83
CA GLU A 93 -4.36 -16.39 -19.46
C GLU A 93 -4.52 -17.59 -18.51
#